data_AF-A0A0B8PSM6-F1
#
_entry.id   AF-A0A0B8PSM6-F1
#
_cell.length_a   1.000
_cell.length_b   1.000
_cell.length_c   1.000
_cell.angle_alpha   90.00
_cell.angle_beta   90.00
_cell.angle_gamma   90.00
#
_symmetry.space_group_name_H-M   'P 1'
#
loop_
_entity.id
_entity.type
_entity.pdbx_description
1 polymer ?
#
loop_
_entity_poly.entity_id
_entity_poly.type
_entity_poly.pdbx_seq_one_letter_code
_entity_poly.pdbx_strand_id
1 'polypeptide(L)' 'MEMIVLGRIHEISARHGEVMQIRPKAANSKALTDAFGESGKSIKTLPRGFYLRSSFTKQILLSALQAED' A
#
# COMPACT_ATOMS: atom_id res chain seq x y z
N MET A 1 4.94 5.15 -5.25
CA MET A 1 3.82 5.83 -5.92
C MET A 1 3.89 5.68 -7.44
N GLU A 2 5.09 5.76 -8.03
CA GLU A 2 5.33 5.65 -9.48
C GLU A 2 4.65 4.45 -10.15
N MET A 3 4.74 3.25 -9.58
CA MET A 3 4.10 2.05 -10.15
C MET A 3 2.57 2.18 -10.31
N ILE A 4 1.89 2.97 -9.47
CA ILE A 4 0.45 3.22 -9.64
C ILE A 4 0.22 4.15 -10.84
N VAL A 5 0.97 5.24 -10.90
CA VAL A 5 0.84 6.27 -11.95
C VAL A 5 1.21 5.72 -13.33
N LEU A 6 2.23 4.86 -13.39
CA LEU A 6 2.67 4.18 -14.62
C LEU A 6 1.80 2.97 -14.98
N GLY A 7 0.73 2.69 -14.23
CA GLY A 7 -0.18 1.58 -14.50
C GLY A 7 0.38 0.18 -14.22
N ARG A 8 1.54 0.08 -13.57
CA ARG A 8 2.24 -1.16 -13.16
C ARG A 8 1.70 -1.71 -11.83
N ILE A 9 0.39 -1.62 -11.60
CA ILE A 9 -0.26 -1.92 -10.31
C ILE A 9 -0.11 -3.40 -9.92
N HIS A 10 -0.05 -4.30 -10.90
CA HIS A 10 0.06 -5.74 -10.68
C HIS A 10 1.45 -6.15 -10.14
N GLU A 11 2.48 -5.34 -10.37
CA GLU A 11 3.83 -5.56 -9.84
C GLU A 11 3.94 -5.20 -8.35
N ILE A 12 3.00 -4.41 -7.83
CA ILE A 12 3.03 -3.97 -6.44
C ILE A 12 2.78 -5.16 -5.52
N SER A 13 3.86 -5.57 -4.84
CA SER A 13 3.83 -6.57 -3.77
C SER A 13 4.05 -5.94 -2.37
N ALA A 14 3.77 -6.74 -1.34
CA ALA A 14 4.02 -6.39 0.07
C ALA A 14 5.50 -6.16 0.42
N ARG A 15 6.44 -6.48 -0.48
CA ARG A 15 7.88 -6.28 -0.25
C ARG A 15 8.31 -4.84 -0.52
N HIS A 16 7.56 -4.09 -1.32
CA HIS A 16 7.88 -2.70 -1.61
C HIS A 16 7.67 -1.79 -0.39
N GLY A 17 8.56 -0.82 -0.25
CA GLY A 17 8.52 0.22 0.77
C GLY A 17 9.12 -0.20 2.11
N GLU A 18 9.94 0.69 2.66
CA GLU A 18 10.72 0.49 3.88
C GLU A 18 9.87 0.62 5.15
N VAL A 19 9.05 1.67 5.24
CA VAL A 19 8.19 1.96 6.41
C VAL A 19 6.70 1.86 6.10
N MET A 20 6.31 2.05 4.85
CA MET A 20 4.94 2.02 4.37
C MET A 20 4.85 1.13 3.13
N GLN A 21 3.79 0.32 3.05
CA GLN A 21 3.55 -0.62 1.97
C GLN A 21 2.13 -0.50 1.41
N ILE A 22 1.91 -1.09 0.24
CA ILE A 22 0.59 -1.15 -0.41
C ILE A 22 0.10 -2.60 -0.41
N ARG A 23 -1.13 -2.81 0.04
CA ARG A 23 -1.75 -4.14 0.16
C ARG A 23 -3.21 -4.11 -0.30
N PRO A 24 -3.82 -5.25 -0.65
CA PRO A 24 -5.27 -5.31 -0.87
C PRO A 24 -6.04 -4.78 0.34
N LYS A 25 -6.99 -3.87 0.12
CA LYS A 25 -7.92 -3.34 1.13
C LYS A 25 -9.34 -3.48 0.61
N ALA A 26 -9.86 -4.69 0.66
CA ALA A 26 -11.15 -5.00 0.10
C ALA A 26 -11.95 -5.90 1.06
N ALA A 27 -13.28 -5.89 0.93
CA ALA A 27 -14.16 -6.75 1.71
C ALA A 27 -13.90 -8.25 1.42
N ASN A 28 -13.52 -8.57 0.18
CA ASN A 28 -13.19 -9.91 -0.27
C ASN A 28 -12.32 -9.85 -1.54
N SER A 29 -11.89 -11.01 -2.03
CA SER A 29 -11.06 -11.15 -3.24
C SER A 29 -11.82 -10.94 -4.57
N LYS A 30 -13.13 -10.69 -4.52
CA LYS A 30 -13.97 -10.42 -5.70
C LYS A 30 -14.29 -8.94 -5.89
N ALA A 31 -14.03 -8.11 -4.89
CA ALA A 31 -14.26 -6.67 -4.96
C ALA A 31 -13.29 -6.01 -5.95
N LEU A 32 -13.80 -5.08 -6.76
CA LEU A 32 -13.05 -4.42 -7.83
C LEU A 32 -13.18 -2.90 -7.74
N THR A 33 -12.13 -2.20 -8.14
CA THR A 33 -12.09 -0.75 -8.34
C THR A 33 -11.48 -0.41 -9.69
N ASP A 34 -11.76 0.79 -10.20
CA ASP A 34 -11.12 1.33 -11.40
C ASP A 34 -9.66 1.73 -11.13
N ALA A 35 -8.82 1.52 -12.14
CA ALA A 35 -7.45 1.98 -12.21
C ALA A 35 -7.00 2.12 -13.67
N PHE A 36 -5.80 2.64 -13.91
CA PHE A 36 -5.19 2.68 -15.24
C PHE A 36 -4.10 1.60 -15.36
N GLY A 37 -4.09 0.89 -16.49
CA GLY A 37 -3.01 -0.04 -16.84
C GLY A 37 -1.86 0.68 -17.56
N GLU A 38 -0.79 -0.04 -17.87
CA GLU A 38 0.41 0.50 -18.55
C GLU A 38 0.11 1.18 -19.90
N SER A 39 -0.95 0.77 -20.59
CA SER A 39 -1.41 1.40 -21.84
C SER A 39 -2.19 2.69 -21.64
N GLY A 40 -2.38 3.14 -20.40
CA GLY A 40 -3.25 4.27 -20.04
C GLY A 40 -4.75 3.96 -20.13
N LYS A 41 -5.14 2.75 -20.52
CA LYS A 41 -6.55 2.32 -20.56
C LYS A 41 -7.05 1.98 -19.15
N SER A 42 -8.33 2.23 -18.93
CA SER A 42 -9.01 1.83 -17.68
C SER A 42 -9.05 0.30 -17.56
N ILE A 43 -8.79 -0.19 -16.35
CA ILE A 43 -8.85 -1.59 -15.95
C ILE A 43 -9.58 -1.74 -14.63
N LYS A 44 -10.11 -2.94 -14.36
CA LYS A 44 -10.57 -3.32 -13.03
C LYS A 44 -9.47 -4.07 -12.28
N THR A 45 -9.26 -3.72 -11.02
CA THR A 45 -8.30 -4.41 -10.14
C THR A 45 -8.80 -4.46 -8.70
N LEU A 46 -8.14 -5.25 -7.84
CA LEU A 46 -8.46 -5.27 -6.41
C LEU A 46 -8.19 -3.89 -5.79
N PRO A 47 -9.09 -3.36 -4.94
CA PRO A 47 -8.82 -2.18 -4.15
C PRO A 47 -7.55 -2.37 -3.29
N ARG A 48 -6.70 -1.36 -3.26
CA ARG A 48 -5.45 -1.35 -2.50
C ARG A 48 -5.43 -0.17 -1.54
N GLY A 49 -4.79 -0.37 -0.39
CA GLY A 49 -4.60 0.66 0.63
C GLY A 49 -3.14 0.77 1.04
N PHE A 50 -2.79 1.93 1.61
CA PHE A 50 -1.51 2.13 2.29
C PHE A 50 -1.57 1.60 3.71
N TYR A 51 -0.49 0.96 4.14
CA TYR A 51 -0.33 0.41 5.48
C TYR A 51 1.07 0.75 5.99
N LEU A 52 1.15 1.25 7.21
CA LEU A 52 2.42 1.36 7.92
C LEU A 52 2.89 -0.03 8.33
N ARG A 53 4.18 -0.30 8.22
CA ARG A 53 4.77 -1.53 8.74
C ARG A 53 4.82 -1.49 10.26
N SER A 54 4.72 -2.67 10.87
CA SER A 54 4.83 -2.83 12.32
C SER A 54 6.18 -2.34 12.87
N SER A 55 7.26 -2.47 12.09
CA SER A 55 8.58 -1.94 12.46
C SER A 55 8.54 -0.42 12.66
N PHE A 56 7.85 0.29 11.76
CA PHE A 56 7.73 1.75 11.82
C PHE A 56 6.83 2.20 12.98
N THR A 57 5.66 1.58 13.15
CA THR A 57 4.77 1.94 14.27
C THR A 57 5.39 1.58 15.63
N LYS A 58 6.20 0.51 15.70
CA LYS A 58 6.98 0.17 16.91
C LYS A 58 7.97 1.30 17.27
N GLN A 59 8.66 1.88 16.29
CA GLN A 59 9.58 3.00 16.54
C GLN A 59 8.85 4.22 17.09
N ILE A 60 7.66 4.55 16.56
CA ILE A 60 6.84 5.64 17.07
C ILE A 60 6.46 5.40 18.53
N LEU A 61 5.99 4.19 18.86
CA LEU A 61 5.60 3.86 20.23
C LEU A 61 6.80 3.93 21.20
N LEU A 62 7.96 3.42 20.80
CA LEU A 62 9.18 3.52 21.62
C LEU A 62 9.60 4.97 21.83
N SER A 63 9.58 5.79 20.78
CA SER A 63 9.91 7.21 20.88
C SER A 63 8.95 7.97 21.79
N ALA A 64 7.65 7.64 21.76
CA ALA A 64 6.66 8.28 22.62
C ALA A 64 6.86 7.88 24.09
N LEU A 65 7.11 6.61 24.36
CA LEU A 65 7.30 6.11 25.73
C LEU A 65 8.64 6.56 26.34
N GLN A 66 9.69 6.75 25.54
CA GLN A 66 10.99 7.26 26.01
C GLN A 66 11.01 8.77 26.27
N ALA A 67 10.02 9.51 25.75
CA ALA A 67 9.91 10.95 25.95
C ALA A 67 9.16 11.32 27.24
N GLU A 68 8.63 10.32 27.95
CA GLU A 68 7.96 10.49 29.25
C GLU A 68 8.87 10.21 30.46
N ASP A 69 10.16 9.89 30.21
CA ASP A 69 11.24 9.81 31.20
C ASP A 69 12.07 11.11 31.22
#